data_AF-A0AAD2HCX2-F1
#
_entry.id   AF-A0AAD2HCX2-F1
#
_cell.length_a   1.000
_cell.length_b   1.000
_cell.length_c   1.000
_cell.angle_alpha   90.00
_cell.angle_beta   90.00
_cell.angle_gamma   90.00
#
_symmetry.space_group_name_H-M   'P 1'
#
loop_
_entity.id
_entity.type
_entity.pdbx_description
1 polymer ?
#
loop_
_entity_poly.entity_id
_entity_poly.type
_entity_poly.pdbx_seq_one_letter_code
_entity_poly.pdbx_strand_id
1 'polypeptide(L)'
;MKFYTETGNWDLVGNNTPVFFLRDPLKFPDLNHVVKRDPRTNMHSANSNWDFWTSLPKRFISHTFSFINKDNRDLYEAIERGDFPRWELKVQLMTEQEADGYRINPFDLTKVWPHADFPLHDVGVLELNRNPENYFAEVEQSAFNPMNVIDGIGFSPDKMLQGRLFSYRDAQNYRLGVNHGQIPVNRPRCPFHSYHRDGMMRTDGNNGSAIGYEPNSYGEWQDSPEMKEPPLKLHGDAYNYNEREYDEDYYSQPGDLFRLMSPGQQKALFKNTAANMGDSELFIKQRHVRNCHKADPAYGRGVAEALGISLEDALQSAK
;
A
#
# COMPACT_ATOMS: atom_id res chain seq x y z
N MET A 1 -0.75 -4.43 -10.10
CA MET A 1 -0.55 -5.40 -11.21
C MET A 1 -1.74 -6.32 -11.24
N LYS A 2 -2.21 -6.72 -12.44
CA LYS A 2 -3.29 -7.70 -12.64
C LYS A 2 -2.73 -8.82 -13.49
N PHE A 3 -2.72 -10.02 -12.97
CA PHE A 3 -2.32 -11.24 -13.65
C PHE A 3 -3.59 -11.98 -14.08
N TYR A 4 -3.75 -12.19 -15.38
CA TYR A 4 -4.83 -13.01 -15.91
C TYR A 4 -4.35 -14.46 -15.94
N THR A 5 -4.74 -15.25 -14.95
CA THR A 5 -4.27 -16.63 -14.78
C THR A 5 -5.33 -17.64 -15.22
N GLU A 6 -4.99 -18.91 -15.22
CA GLU A 6 -5.90 -20.00 -15.57
C GLU A 6 -6.99 -20.24 -14.51
N THR A 7 -6.79 -19.76 -13.28
CA THR A 7 -7.68 -19.96 -12.13
C THR A 7 -8.32 -18.66 -11.64
N GLY A 8 -8.25 -17.58 -12.44
CA GLY A 8 -8.82 -16.28 -12.11
C GLY A 8 -7.86 -15.11 -12.30
N ASN A 9 -8.30 -13.93 -11.91
CA ASN A 9 -7.43 -12.75 -11.89
C ASN A 9 -6.75 -12.63 -10.53
N TRP A 10 -5.42 -12.49 -10.51
CA TRP A 10 -4.67 -12.14 -9.31
C TRP A 10 -4.24 -10.67 -9.36
N ASP A 11 -4.65 -9.89 -8.37
CA ASP A 11 -4.31 -8.47 -8.28
C ASP A 11 -3.28 -8.20 -7.17
N LEU A 12 -2.02 -8.02 -7.57
CA LEU A 12 -0.97 -7.54 -6.67
C LEU A 12 -0.94 -6.00 -6.67
N VAL A 13 -1.59 -5.40 -5.68
CA VAL A 13 -1.76 -3.94 -5.56
C VAL A 13 -0.68 -3.34 -4.65
N GLY A 14 0.53 -3.19 -5.19
CA GLY A 14 1.70 -2.63 -4.49
C GLY A 14 1.91 -1.13 -4.69
N ASN A 15 2.90 -0.61 -3.97
CA ASN A 15 3.50 0.73 -4.16
C ASN A 15 4.96 0.58 -4.62
N ASN A 16 5.59 1.70 -4.95
CA ASN A 16 7.03 1.78 -5.22
C ASN A 16 7.90 1.79 -3.94
N THR A 17 7.28 1.62 -2.77
CA THR A 17 7.94 1.57 -1.46
C THR A 17 7.60 0.24 -0.78
N PRO A 18 8.56 -0.39 -0.05
CA PRO A 18 8.33 -1.67 0.62
C PRO A 18 7.48 -1.56 1.89
N VAL A 19 7.17 -0.33 2.30
CA VAL A 19 6.51 0.05 3.55
C VAL A 19 5.50 1.14 3.27
N PHE A 20 4.54 1.30 4.18
CA PHE A 20 3.56 2.37 4.14
C PHE A 20 3.63 3.22 5.41
N PHE A 21 2.94 4.37 5.38
CA PHE A 21 2.93 5.26 6.52
C PHE A 21 2.06 4.76 7.68
N LEU A 22 1.12 3.85 7.42
CA LEU A 22 0.12 3.39 8.38
C LEU A 22 0.29 1.90 8.61
N ARG A 23 0.01 1.45 9.84
CA ARG A 23 -0.16 0.03 10.19
C ARG A 23 -1.60 -0.32 10.61
N ASP A 24 -2.48 0.66 10.68
CA ASP A 24 -3.91 0.48 10.97
C ASP A 24 -4.78 1.24 9.95
N PRO A 25 -5.76 0.56 9.31
CA PRO A 25 -6.54 1.12 8.21
C PRO A 25 -7.49 2.23 8.64
N LEU A 26 -7.83 2.32 9.94
CA LEU A 26 -8.72 3.36 10.46
C LEU A 26 -8.20 4.77 10.19
N LYS A 27 -6.88 4.92 10.04
CA LYS A 27 -6.21 6.18 9.76
C LYS A 27 -6.04 6.50 8.28
N PHE A 28 -6.51 5.63 7.38
CA PHE A 28 -6.40 5.85 5.94
C PHE A 28 -7.27 7.01 5.43
N PRO A 29 -8.53 7.21 5.90
CA PRO A 29 -9.30 8.40 5.54
C PRO A 29 -8.66 9.69 6.06
N ASP A 30 -8.16 9.69 7.31
CA ASP A 30 -7.44 10.83 7.87
C ASP A 30 -6.22 11.19 7.00
N LEU A 31 -5.44 10.18 6.59
CA LEU A 31 -4.32 10.35 5.68
C LEU A 31 -4.77 11.01 4.37
N ASN A 32 -5.84 10.51 3.76
CA ASN A 32 -6.39 11.05 2.52
C ASN A 32 -6.74 12.54 2.66
N HIS A 33 -7.39 12.93 3.75
CA HIS A 33 -7.78 14.31 3.99
C HIS A 33 -6.57 15.25 4.10
N VAL A 34 -5.47 14.82 4.75
CA VAL A 34 -4.33 15.71 5.01
C VAL A 34 -3.34 15.81 3.85
N VAL A 35 -3.23 14.79 3.00
CA VAL A 35 -2.35 14.83 1.81
C VAL A 35 -3.05 15.44 0.59
N LYS A 36 -4.38 15.54 0.60
CA LYS A 36 -5.16 16.19 -0.44
C LYS A 36 -5.32 17.69 -0.13
N ARG A 37 -6.46 18.24 -0.54
CA ARG A 37 -6.75 19.67 -0.53
C ARG A 37 -7.52 19.99 0.74
N ASP A 38 -7.12 21.07 1.39
CA ASP A 38 -7.85 21.62 2.52
C ASP A 38 -9.28 22.02 2.08
N PRO A 39 -10.32 21.70 2.87
CA PRO A 39 -11.70 21.88 2.46
C PRO A 39 -12.13 23.34 2.29
N ARG A 40 -11.41 24.30 2.89
CA ARG A 40 -11.71 25.73 2.77
C ARG A 40 -11.01 26.36 1.57
N THR A 41 -9.73 26.04 1.39
CA THR A 41 -8.87 26.70 0.39
C THR A 41 -8.81 25.94 -0.93
N ASN A 42 -9.19 24.66 -0.93
CA ASN A 42 -9.01 23.74 -2.06
C ASN A 42 -7.54 23.65 -2.54
N MET A 43 -6.58 23.97 -1.65
CA MET A 43 -5.14 23.88 -1.88
C MET A 43 -4.50 22.87 -0.92
N HIS A 44 -3.32 22.38 -1.26
CA HIS A 44 -2.54 21.60 -0.30
C HIS A 44 -2.10 22.49 0.87
N SER A 45 -2.18 21.96 2.09
CA SER A 45 -1.75 22.64 3.31
C SER A 45 -0.56 21.92 3.89
N ALA A 46 0.63 22.52 3.80
CA ALA A 46 1.83 21.97 4.45
C ALA A 46 1.59 21.81 5.95
N ASN A 47 0.96 22.82 6.57
CA ASN A 47 0.67 22.80 8.00
C ASN A 47 -0.19 21.60 8.43
N SER A 48 -1.32 21.36 7.77
CA SER A 48 -2.22 20.23 8.11
C SER A 48 -1.57 18.87 7.83
N ASN A 49 -0.82 18.79 6.73
CA ASN A 49 -0.10 17.60 6.32
C ASN A 49 0.95 17.24 7.38
N TRP A 50 1.83 18.17 7.74
CA TRP A 50 2.91 17.95 8.70
C TRP A 50 2.43 17.84 10.15
N ASP A 51 1.34 18.50 10.54
CA ASP A 51 0.77 18.29 11.88
C ASP A 51 0.34 16.83 12.08
N PHE A 52 -0.38 16.27 11.10
CA PHE A 52 -0.78 14.87 11.12
C PHE A 52 0.43 13.93 11.13
N TRP A 53 1.40 14.17 10.25
CA TRP A 53 2.59 13.32 10.17
C TRP A 53 3.42 13.32 11.44
N THR A 54 3.67 14.50 12.01
CA THR A 54 4.51 14.64 13.18
C THR A 54 3.83 14.15 14.46
N SER A 55 2.49 14.17 14.50
CA SER A 55 1.68 13.61 15.59
C SER A 55 1.70 12.09 15.65
N LEU A 56 2.24 11.44 14.61
CA LEU A 56 2.24 9.99 14.46
C LEU A 56 3.70 9.52 14.33
N PRO A 57 4.45 9.44 15.45
CA PRO A 57 5.86 9.05 15.43
C PRO A 57 6.09 7.69 14.75
N LYS A 58 5.07 6.83 14.71
CA LYS A 58 5.03 5.52 14.05
C LYS A 58 5.29 5.50 12.53
N ARG A 59 5.50 6.65 11.88
CA ARG A 59 5.36 6.82 10.41
C ARG A 59 6.59 7.40 9.72
N PHE A 60 7.71 7.39 10.44
CA PHE A 60 8.91 8.13 10.05
C PHE A 60 9.63 7.53 8.83
N ILE A 61 9.56 6.20 8.65
CA ILE A 61 10.23 5.48 7.56
C ILE A 61 9.77 5.94 6.16
N SER A 62 8.46 6.15 5.97
CA SER A 62 7.87 6.31 4.64
C SER A 62 8.03 7.74 4.10
N HIS A 63 8.38 8.71 4.96
CA HIS A 63 8.72 10.07 4.54
C HIS A 63 10.06 10.15 3.81
N THR A 64 10.97 9.22 4.12
CA THR A 64 12.29 9.16 3.51
C THR A 64 12.24 8.69 2.05
N PHE A 65 11.17 7.98 1.65
CA PHE A 65 11.05 7.34 0.34
C PHE A 65 10.23 8.10 -0.72
N SER A 66 9.49 9.15 -0.34
CA SER A 66 8.42 9.68 -1.21
C SER A 66 8.84 10.86 -2.08
N PHE A 67 9.59 10.67 -3.17
CA PHE A 67 9.67 11.65 -4.27
C PHE A 67 9.97 10.99 -5.63
N ILE A 68 8.94 10.72 -6.44
CA ILE A 68 9.09 10.35 -7.86
C ILE A 68 8.05 11.12 -8.69
N ASN A 69 8.52 11.78 -9.75
CA ASN A 69 7.68 12.38 -10.79
C ASN A 69 7.01 11.27 -11.62
N LYS A 70 5.69 11.33 -11.76
CA LYS A 70 4.95 10.51 -12.73
C LYS A 70 4.99 11.24 -14.07
N ASP A 71 5.64 10.67 -15.07
CA ASP A 71 5.59 11.19 -16.43
C ASP A 71 4.94 10.14 -17.35
N ASN A 72 3.64 10.30 -17.60
CA ASN A 72 2.89 9.37 -18.47
C ASN A 72 3.44 9.33 -19.90
N ARG A 73 4.10 10.42 -20.33
CA ARG A 73 4.72 10.53 -21.65
C ARG A 73 5.91 9.58 -21.79
N ASP A 74 6.78 9.53 -20.79
CA ASP A 74 8.00 8.72 -20.84
C ASP A 74 7.68 7.24 -21.06
N LEU A 75 6.76 6.70 -20.25
CA LEU A 75 6.33 5.31 -20.36
C LEU A 75 5.67 5.02 -21.72
N TYR A 76 4.77 5.91 -22.17
CA TYR A 76 4.08 5.72 -23.43
C TYR A 76 5.06 5.71 -24.61
N GLU A 77 5.92 6.73 -24.69
CA GLU A 77 6.93 6.86 -25.75
C GLU A 77 7.96 5.72 -25.69
N ALA A 78 8.24 5.14 -24.51
CA ALA A 78 9.14 3.99 -24.34
C ALA A 78 8.57 2.73 -25.00
N ILE A 79 7.29 2.47 -24.77
CA ILE A 79 6.62 1.32 -25.36
C ILE A 79 6.48 1.51 -26.89
N GLU A 80 6.13 2.72 -27.36
CA GLU A 80 6.03 2.99 -28.80
C GLU A 80 7.36 2.80 -29.55
N ARG A 81 8.50 3.11 -28.91
CA ARG A 81 9.83 2.92 -29.52
C ARG A 81 10.42 1.52 -29.33
N GLY A 82 9.67 0.58 -28.74
CA GLY A 82 10.13 -0.79 -28.48
C GLY A 82 11.10 -0.94 -27.31
N ASP A 83 11.25 0.11 -26.49
CA ASP A 83 12.10 0.15 -25.30
C ASP A 83 11.28 -0.31 -24.09
N PHE A 84 10.99 -1.61 -24.04
CA PHE A 84 10.06 -2.19 -23.07
C PHE A 84 10.66 -2.23 -21.66
N PRO A 85 10.07 -1.51 -20.69
CA PRO A 85 10.57 -1.55 -19.33
C PRO A 85 10.30 -2.92 -18.69
N ARG A 86 11.28 -3.40 -17.92
CA ARG A 86 11.28 -4.72 -17.27
C ARG A 86 11.57 -4.63 -15.77
N TRP A 87 10.98 -5.54 -15.00
CA TRP A 87 11.19 -5.70 -13.57
C TRP A 87 11.43 -7.17 -13.22
N GLU A 88 12.39 -7.44 -12.34
CA GLU A 88 12.56 -8.75 -11.71
C GLU A 88 11.60 -8.88 -10.52
N LEU A 89 10.70 -9.87 -10.59
CA LEU A 89 9.85 -10.24 -9.47
C LEU A 89 10.63 -11.19 -8.56
N LYS A 90 10.79 -10.78 -7.30
CA LYS A 90 11.42 -11.58 -6.24
C LYS A 90 10.53 -11.64 -5.00
N VAL A 91 10.73 -12.65 -4.17
CA VAL A 91 9.97 -12.86 -2.92
C VAL A 91 10.90 -13.12 -1.73
N GLN A 92 10.46 -12.70 -0.55
CA GLN A 92 11.00 -13.15 0.74
C GLN A 92 10.08 -14.24 1.29
N LEU A 93 10.67 -15.27 1.89
CA LEU A 93 9.93 -16.40 2.44
C LEU A 93 10.18 -16.46 3.95
N MET A 94 9.11 -16.48 4.73
CA MET A 94 9.12 -16.65 6.18
C MET A 94 8.08 -17.71 6.52
N THR A 95 8.46 -18.71 7.30
CA THR A 95 7.53 -19.74 7.78
C THR A 95 6.61 -19.19 8.86
N GLU A 96 5.42 -19.77 9.02
CA GLU A 96 4.47 -19.39 10.09
C GLU A 96 5.12 -19.47 11.49
N GLN A 97 5.97 -20.48 11.71
CA GLN A 97 6.68 -20.65 12.99
C GLN A 97 7.73 -19.57 13.24
N GLU A 98 8.42 -19.10 12.20
CA GLU A 98 9.36 -17.99 12.32
C GLU A 98 8.61 -16.71 12.68
N ALA A 99 7.44 -16.47 12.09
CA ALA A 99 6.63 -15.29 12.35
C ALA A 99 6.21 -15.16 13.83
N ASP A 100 5.90 -16.28 14.50
CA ASP A 100 5.50 -16.31 15.92
C ASP A 100 6.59 -15.81 16.88
N GLY A 101 7.86 -16.03 16.52
CA GLY A 101 9.02 -15.70 17.36
C GLY A 101 9.87 -14.54 16.84
N TYR A 102 9.47 -13.90 15.74
CA TYR A 102 10.32 -12.93 15.07
C TYR A 102 10.37 -11.60 15.84
N ARG A 103 11.58 -11.02 15.94
CA ARG A 103 11.85 -9.83 16.76
C ARG A 103 11.18 -8.54 16.25
N ILE A 104 10.85 -8.48 14.97
CA ILE A 104 10.10 -7.39 14.34
C ILE A 104 8.72 -7.94 14.03
N ASN A 105 7.65 -7.21 14.33
CA ASN A 105 6.31 -7.64 13.91
C ASN A 105 6.28 -7.84 12.38
N PRO A 106 6.14 -9.09 11.89
CA PRO A 106 6.24 -9.38 10.46
C PRO A 106 5.04 -8.84 9.67
N PHE A 107 3.97 -8.44 10.36
CA PHE A 107 2.73 -7.91 9.79
C PHE A 107 2.57 -6.40 10.00
N ASP A 108 3.59 -5.70 10.53
CA ASP A 108 3.59 -4.23 10.61
C ASP A 108 4.04 -3.63 9.27
N LEU A 109 3.10 -3.06 8.50
CA LEU A 109 3.36 -2.44 7.20
C LEU A 109 4.34 -1.26 7.23
N THR A 110 4.74 -0.77 8.41
CA THR A 110 5.78 0.26 8.57
C THR A 110 7.19 -0.31 8.66
N LYS A 111 7.35 -1.64 8.65
CA LYS A 111 8.62 -2.36 8.82
C LYS A 111 8.96 -3.18 7.58
N VAL A 112 10.25 -3.31 7.29
CA VAL A 112 10.76 -4.30 6.33
C VAL A 112 11.30 -5.51 7.05
N TRP A 113 11.33 -6.65 6.35
CA TRP A 113 12.10 -7.81 6.75
C TRP A 113 13.53 -7.65 6.21
N PRO A 114 14.56 -7.55 7.08
CA PRO A 114 15.93 -7.41 6.63
C PRO A 114 16.31 -8.53 5.66
N HIS A 115 16.89 -8.18 4.51
CA HIS A 115 17.32 -9.16 3.51
C HIS A 115 18.41 -10.10 4.02
N ALA A 116 19.13 -9.71 5.08
CA ALA A 116 20.10 -10.56 5.75
C ALA A 116 19.44 -11.74 6.49
N ASP A 117 18.21 -11.55 6.98
CA ASP A 117 17.45 -12.59 7.68
C ASP A 117 16.61 -13.41 6.69
N PHE A 118 15.99 -12.72 5.72
CA PHE A 118 15.14 -13.33 4.70
C PHE A 118 15.59 -12.88 3.32
N PRO A 119 16.46 -13.65 2.64
CA PRO A 119 16.99 -13.26 1.33
C PRO A 119 15.91 -13.24 0.24
N LEU A 120 16.18 -12.48 -0.82
CA LEU A 120 15.32 -12.41 -2.00
C LEU A 120 15.49 -13.67 -2.86
N HIS A 121 14.37 -14.25 -3.29
CA HIS A 121 14.31 -15.39 -4.18
C HIS A 121 13.70 -14.96 -5.52
N ASP A 122 14.35 -15.31 -6.63
CA ASP A 122 13.86 -14.96 -7.97
C ASP A 122 12.61 -15.78 -8.34
N VAL A 123 11.62 -15.10 -8.93
CA VAL A 123 10.37 -15.72 -9.41
C VAL A 123 10.23 -15.57 -10.91
N GLY A 124 10.46 -14.36 -11.45
CA GLY A 124 10.30 -14.12 -12.89
C GLY A 124 10.53 -12.69 -13.30
N VAL A 125 10.22 -12.37 -14.56
CA VAL A 125 10.37 -11.04 -15.15
C VAL A 125 9.02 -10.51 -15.61
N LEU A 126 8.74 -9.27 -15.28
CA LEU A 126 7.58 -8.52 -15.75
C LEU A 126 8.04 -7.53 -16.82
N GLU A 127 7.39 -7.54 -17.99
CA GLU A 127 7.65 -6.59 -19.07
C GLU A 127 6.35 -5.87 -19.45
N LEU A 128 6.42 -4.56 -19.64
CA LEU A 128 5.31 -3.79 -20.24
C LEU A 128 5.64 -3.50 -21.70
N ASN A 129 4.87 -4.08 -22.61
CA ASN A 129 5.18 -4.07 -24.05
C ASN A 129 4.02 -3.67 -24.96
N ARG A 130 2.92 -3.16 -24.39
CA ARG A 130 1.77 -2.69 -25.15
C ARG A 130 1.08 -1.51 -24.46
N ASN A 131 0.89 -0.43 -25.21
CA ASN A 131 0.06 0.68 -24.78
C ASN A 131 -1.44 0.33 -24.91
N PRO A 132 -2.30 0.86 -24.03
CA PRO A 132 -3.76 0.73 -24.20
C PRO A 132 -4.21 1.42 -25.49
N GLU A 133 -5.16 0.83 -26.21
CA GLU A 133 -5.76 1.44 -27.39
C GLU A 133 -6.71 2.57 -26.99
N ASN A 134 -7.40 2.40 -25.86
CA ASN A 134 -8.27 3.43 -25.30
C ASN A 134 -8.01 3.61 -23.80
N TYR A 135 -7.47 4.78 -23.44
CA TYR A 135 -7.13 5.12 -22.06
C TYR A 135 -8.33 4.98 -21.10
N PHE A 136 -9.51 5.47 -21.48
CA PHE A 136 -10.67 5.41 -20.60
C PHE A 136 -11.14 3.97 -20.37
N ALA A 137 -11.21 3.17 -21.43
CA ALA A 137 -11.67 1.78 -21.37
C ALA A 137 -10.71 0.86 -20.61
N GLU A 138 -9.40 1.07 -20.74
CA GLU A 138 -8.38 0.14 -20.23
C GLU A 138 -7.65 0.66 -18.98
N VAL A 139 -7.49 1.98 -18.80
CA VAL A 139 -6.77 2.57 -17.66
C VAL A 139 -7.75 3.13 -16.63
N GLU A 140 -8.61 4.06 -17.02
CA GLU A 140 -9.51 4.73 -16.07
C GLU A 140 -10.54 3.77 -15.44
N GLN A 141 -11.08 2.85 -16.26
CA GLN A 141 -12.02 1.84 -15.81
C GLN A 141 -11.36 0.59 -15.19
N SER A 142 -10.04 0.58 -15.04
CA SER A 142 -9.35 -0.52 -14.36
C SER A 142 -9.75 -0.61 -12.88
N ALA A 143 -9.90 -1.84 -12.41
CA ALA A 143 -10.24 -2.19 -11.05
C ALA A 143 -9.26 -3.24 -10.54
N PHE A 144 -8.41 -2.84 -9.60
CA PHE A 144 -7.47 -3.73 -8.91
C PHE A 144 -7.97 -3.91 -7.48
N ASN A 145 -8.17 -5.14 -7.03
CA ASN A 145 -8.69 -5.42 -5.70
C ASN A 145 -7.79 -6.45 -5.00
N PRO A 146 -7.17 -6.13 -3.84
CA PRO A 146 -6.36 -7.10 -3.10
C PRO A 146 -7.06 -8.43 -2.77
N MET A 147 -8.40 -8.46 -2.68
CA MET A 147 -9.16 -9.71 -2.52
C MET A 147 -9.16 -10.62 -3.75
N ASN A 148 -8.77 -10.12 -4.92
CA ASN A 148 -8.64 -10.95 -6.11
C ASN A 148 -7.34 -11.75 -6.00
N VAL A 149 -7.44 -12.91 -5.36
CA VAL A 149 -6.38 -13.91 -5.25
C VAL A 149 -6.72 -15.16 -6.04
N ILE A 150 -5.74 -16.05 -6.15
CA ILE A 150 -5.83 -17.36 -6.78
C ILE A 150 -5.39 -18.41 -5.77
N ASP A 151 -5.66 -19.68 -6.07
CA ASP A 151 -5.18 -20.78 -5.26
C ASP A 151 -3.65 -20.72 -5.04
N GLY A 152 -3.23 -21.06 -3.82
CA GLY A 152 -1.84 -20.94 -3.36
C GLY A 152 -1.40 -19.54 -2.92
N ILE A 153 -2.23 -18.50 -3.05
CA ILE A 153 -1.95 -17.14 -2.55
C ILE A 153 -3.06 -16.71 -1.59
N GLY A 154 -2.74 -16.71 -0.29
CA GLY A 154 -3.63 -16.26 0.77
C GLY A 154 -3.31 -14.86 1.31
N PHE A 155 -3.89 -14.53 2.46
CA PHE A 155 -3.70 -13.24 3.14
C PHE A 155 -2.95 -13.39 4.46
N SER A 156 -2.40 -12.28 4.95
CA SER A 156 -1.80 -12.19 6.29
C SER A 156 -2.69 -11.38 7.24
N PRO A 157 -2.47 -11.49 8.57
CA PRO A 157 -3.19 -10.69 9.56
C PRO A 157 -2.70 -9.22 9.66
N ASP A 158 -1.96 -8.70 8.67
CA ASP A 158 -1.65 -7.26 8.59
C ASP A 158 -2.97 -6.47 8.54
N LYS A 159 -3.20 -5.64 9.56
CA LYS A 159 -4.44 -4.87 9.70
C LYS A 159 -4.70 -3.95 8.51
N MET A 160 -3.65 -3.37 7.92
CA MET A 160 -3.81 -2.54 6.73
C MET A 160 -4.30 -3.37 5.55
N LEU A 161 -3.72 -4.56 5.34
CA LEU A 161 -4.20 -5.48 4.32
C LEU A 161 -5.66 -5.84 4.57
N GLN A 162 -6.02 -6.23 5.79
CA GLN A 162 -7.40 -6.59 6.19
C GLN A 162 -8.40 -5.47 5.87
N GLY A 163 -8.08 -4.21 6.15
CA GLY A 163 -8.95 -3.08 5.77
C GLY A 163 -9.11 -2.92 4.26
N ARG A 164 -8.05 -3.18 3.49
CA ARG A 164 -8.06 -3.09 2.02
C ARG A 164 -8.86 -4.21 1.37
N LEU A 165 -8.96 -5.38 2.02
CA LEU A 165 -9.76 -6.50 1.51
C LEU A 165 -11.23 -6.09 1.29
N PHE A 166 -11.75 -5.22 2.15
CA PHE A 166 -13.09 -4.65 2.00
C PHE A 166 -13.10 -3.42 1.07
N SER A 167 -12.23 -2.44 1.34
CA SER A 167 -12.42 -1.07 0.82
C SER A 167 -12.36 -0.95 -0.70
N TYR A 168 -11.56 -1.79 -1.37
CA TYR A 168 -11.36 -1.69 -2.81
C TYR A 168 -12.61 -2.09 -3.59
N ARG A 169 -13.25 -3.20 -3.20
CA ARG A 169 -14.47 -3.66 -3.88
C ARG A 169 -15.62 -2.68 -3.68
N ASP A 170 -15.77 -2.16 -2.46
CA ASP A 170 -16.77 -1.14 -2.14
C ASP A 170 -16.59 0.11 -3.01
N ALA A 171 -15.38 0.66 -3.05
CA ALA A 171 -15.06 1.83 -3.88
C ALA A 171 -15.28 1.57 -5.38
N GLN A 172 -15.00 0.36 -5.86
CA GLN A 172 -15.19 -0.02 -7.26
C GLN A 172 -16.66 -0.15 -7.63
N ASN A 173 -17.49 -0.74 -6.76
CA ASN A 173 -18.93 -0.84 -6.98
C ASN A 173 -19.56 0.55 -7.14
N TYR A 174 -19.14 1.53 -6.33
CA TYR A 174 -19.59 2.91 -6.48
C TYR A 174 -19.04 3.57 -7.76
N ARG A 175 -17.73 3.47 -8.00
CA ARG A 175 -17.04 4.18 -9.10
C ARG A 175 -17.40 3.65 -10.49
N LEU A 176 -17.55 2.34 -10.65
CA LEU A 176 -17.68 1.66 -11.94
C LEU A 176 -19.01 0.88 -12.09
N GLY A 177 -19.81 0.83 -11.03
CA GLY A 177 -21.03 0.01 -10.98
C GLY A 177 -20.76 -1.44 -10.58
N VAL A 178 -21.80 -2.12 -10.09
CA VAL A 178 -21.71 -3.50 -9.56
C VAL A 178 -21.21 -4.53 -10.60
N ASN A 179 -21.47 -4.29 -11.88
CA ASN A 179 -21.09 -5.15 -12.99
C ASN A 179 -19.72 -4.80 -13.61
N HIS A 180 -18.88 -4.02 -12.92
CA HIS A 180 -17.56 -3.59 -13.43
C HIS A 180 -16.60 -4.74 -13.82
N GLY A 181 -16.84 -5.96 -13.31
CA GLY A 181 -16.11 -7.16 -13.73
C GLY A 181 -16.38 -7.59 -15.18
N GLN A 182 -17.42 -7.05 -15.83
CA GLN A 182 -17.71 -7.27 -17.26
C GLN A 182 -16.86 -6.40 -18.19
N ILE A 183 -16.29 -5.30 -17.67
CA ILE A 183 -15.41 -4.41 -18.44
C ILE A 183 -14.16 -5.23 -18.87
N PRO A 184 -13.75 -5.21 -20.16
CA PRO A 184 -12.74 -6.13 -20.69
C PRO A 184 -11.42 -6.18 -19.91
N VAL A 185 -10.94 -5.06 -19.39
CA VAL A 185 -9.69 -5.00 -18.60
C VAL A 185 -9.82 -5.58 -17.18
N ASN A 186 -11.05 -5.79 -16.69
CA ASN A 186 -11.31 -6.37 -15.37
C ASN A 186 -11.76 -7.83 -15.47
N ARG A 187 -12.21 -8.25 -16.64
CA ARG A 187 -12.79 -9.58 -16.87
C ARG A 187 -11.71 -10.67 -16.80
N PRO A 188 -11.96 -11.81 -16.12
CA PRO A 188 -11.06 -12.95 -16.17
C PRO A 188 -10.96 -13.53 -17.58
N ARG A 189 -9.83 -14.18 -17.88
CA ARG A 189 -9.54 -14.82 -19.18
C ARG A 189 -9.56 -16.35 -19.11
N CYS A 190 -10.14 -16.88 -18.05
CA CYS A 190 -10.35 -18.30 -17.79
C CYS A 190 -11.85 -18.60 -17.71
N PRO A 191 -12.28 -19.87 -17.68
CA PRO A 191 -13.63 -20.22 -17.26
C PRO A 191 -13.93 -19.57 -15.91
N PHE A 192 -14.96 -18.73 -15.88
CA PHE A 192 -15.35 -17.99 -14.69
C PHE A 192 -16.86 -18.00 -14.58
N HIS A 193 -17.36 -18.88 -13.71
CA HIS A 193 -18.79 -19.07 -13.52
C HIS A 193 -19.25 -18.31 -12.27
N SER A 194 -19.54 -17.01 -12.44
CA SER A 194 -19.98 -16.17 -11.32
C SER A 194 -21.49 -16.31 -11.07
N TYR A 195 -21.86 -16.57 -9.83
CA TYR A 195 -23.25 -16.68 -9.36
C TYR A 195 -24.08 -15.39 -9.56
N HIS A 196 -23.45 -14.22 -9.47
CA HIS A 196 -24.13 -12.92 -9.43
C HIS A 196 -25.07 -12.66 -10.63
N ARG A 197 -26.24 -12.08 -10.36
CA ARG A 197 -27.31 -11.74 -11.34
C ARG A 197 -27.64 -10.25 -11.35
N ASP A 198 -28.24 -9.78 -12.43
CA ASP A 198 -28.83 -8.45 -12.62
C ASP A 198 -27.84 -7.29 -12.38
N GLY A 199 -28.27 -6.20 -11.77
CA GLY A 199 -27.49 -4.99 -11.58
C GLY A 199 -27.46 -4.08 -12.81
N MET A 200 -27.07 -2.82 -12.59
CA MET A 200 -26.99 -1.82 -13.64
C MET A 200 -25.99 -2.25 -14.74
N MET A 201 -26.35 -2.02 -16.00
CA MET A 201 -25.52 -2.36 -17.17
C MET A 201 -25.11 -3.84 -17.26
N ARG A 202 -26.04 -4.76 -17.00
CA ARG A 202 -25.80 -6.20 -17.23
C ARG A 202 -25.77 -6.51 -18.73
N THR A 203 -24.62 -6.95 -19.25
CA THR A 203 -24.39 -7.10 -20.71
C THR A 203 -23.88 -8.48 -21.16
N ASP A 204 -23.71 -9.43 -20.23
CA ASP A 204 -23.07 -10.74 -20.46
C ASP A 204 -24.06 -11.90 -20.65
N GLY A 205 -25.36 -11.62 -20.82
CA GLY A 205 -26.42 -12.63 -20.89
C GLY A 205 -26.97 -13.08 -19.53
N ASN A 206 -26.46 -12.55 -18.41
CA ASN A 206 -27.00 -12.73 -17.06
C ASN A 206 -27.18 -14.19 -16.61
N ASN A 207 -26.32 -15.10 -17.08
CA ASN A 207 -26.43 -16.55 -16.89
C ASN A 207 -27.79 -17.15 -17.37
N GLY A 208 -28.49 -16.47 -18.28
CA GLY A 208 -29.74 -16.92 -18.88
C GLY A 208 -30.78 -17.40 -17.86
N SER A 209 -31.39 -18.56 -18.13
CA SER A 209 -32.36 -19.21 -17.26
C SER A 209 -31.74 -20.19 -16.25
N ALA A 210 -30.42 -20.18 -16.06
CA ALA A 210 -29.77 -21.05 -15.07
C ALA A 210 -30.39 -20.80 -13.69
N ILE A 211 -30.35 -21.82 -12.81
CA ILE A 211 -30.90 -21.73 -11.46
C ILE A 211 -30.21 -20.60 -10.68
N GLY A 212 -30.94 -19.90 -9.82
CA GLY A 212 -30.45 -18.71 -9.11
C GLY A 212 -30.13 -18.93 -7.64
N TYR A 213 -29.95 -20.18 -7.18
CA TYR A 213 -29.73 -20.52 -5.76
C TYR A 213 -28.89 -21.80 -5.58
N GLU A 214 -28.27 -21.91 -4.41
CA GLU A 214 -27.50 -23.07 -3.92
C GLU A 214 -27.78 -23.22 -2.41
N PRO A 215 -27.91 -24.45 -1.86
CA PRO A 215 -27.85 -25.75 -2.54
C PRO A 215 -29.08 -26.01 -3.41
N ASN A 216 -28.91 -26.77 -4.50
CA ASN A 216 -29.99 -27.19 -5.40
C ASN A 216 -29.79 -28.64 -5.91
N SER A 217 -30.88 -29.29 -6.29
CA SER A 217 -30.88 -30.70 -6.74
C SER A 217 -30.43 -30.91 -8.20
N TYR A 218 -29.95 -29.87 -8.87
CA TYR A 218 -29.65 -29.87 -10.31
C TYR A 218 -28.14 -29.73 -10.59
N GLY A 219 -27.32 -29.59 -9.54
CA GLY A 219 -25.85 -29.53 -9.66
C GLY A 219 -25.29 -28.17 -10.08
N GLU A 220 -26.10 -27.11 -10.06
CA GLU A 220 -25.63 -25.75 -10.37
C GLU A 220 -24.91 -25.12 -9.16
N TRP A 221 -23.87 -24.32 -9.42
CA TRP A 221 -23.13 -23.52 -8.42
C TRP A 221 -22.44 -24.29 -7.28
N GLN A 222 -22.05 -25.54 -7.53
CA GLN A 222 -21.34 -26.35 -6.53
C GLN A 222 -20.07 -25.66 -6.02
N ASP A 223 -19.83 -25.78 -4.72
CA ASP A 223 -18.62 -25.28 -4.07
C ASP A 223 -17.40 -26.18 -4.35
N SER A 224 -16.21 -25.68 -4.00
CA SER A 224 -14.92 -26.37 -4.17
C SER A 224 -14.26 -26.55 -2.81
N PRO A 225 -14.76 -27.45 -1.93
CA PRO A 225 -14.27 -27.61 -0.57
C PRO A 225 -12.81 -28.08 -0.49
N GLU A 226 -12.28 -28.68 -1.54
CA GLU A 226 -10.87 -29.06 -1.70
C GLU A 226 -9.92 -27.86 -1.77
N MET A 227 -10.43 -26.67 -2.11
CA MET A 227 -9.65 -25.43 -2.22
C MET A 227 -9.58 -24.64 -0.89
N LYS A 228 -9.99 -25.25 0.23
CA LYS A 228 -10.00 -24.58 1.53
C LYS A 228 -8.58 -24.38 2.05
N GLU A 229 -8.29 -23.15 2.47
CA GLU A 229 -7.05 -22.81 3.17
C GLU A 229 -6.94 -23.57 4.50
N PRO A 230 -5.71 -23.91 4.95
CA PRO A 230 -5.50 -24.43 6.30
C PRO A 230 -5.94 -23.41 7.36
N PRO A 231 -6.38 -23.86 8.54
CA PRO A 231 -6.81 -22.95 9.60
C PRO A 231 -5.65 -22.13 10.14
N LEU A 232 -5.82 -20.81 10.22
CA LEU A 232 -4.90 -19.92 10.93
C LEU A 232 -5.12 -20.04 12.45
N LYS A 233 -4.06 -20.24 13.22
CA LYS A 233 -4.14 -20.25 14.69
C LYS A 233 -4.38 -18.82 15.20
N LEU A 234 -5.30 -18.70 16.17
CA LEU A 234 -5.62 -17.43 16.82
C LEU A 234 -5.31 -17.51 18.31
N HIS A 235 -4.83 -16.39 18.87
CA HIS A 235 -4.49 -16.24 20.28
C HIS A 235 -5.03 -14.92 20.82
N GLY A 236 -5.43 -14.91 22.09
CA GLY A 236 -6.00 -13.73 22.75
C GLY A 236 -7.51 -13.56 22.53
N ASP A 237 -8.02 -12.47 23.06
CA ASP A 237 -9.44 -12.11 23.00
C ASP A 237 -9.72 -11.25 21.77
N ALA A 238 -10.98 -11.21 21.32
CA ALA A 238 -11.40 -10.21 20.35
C ALA A 238 -11.41 -8.81 21.00
N TYR A 239 -10.38 -8.01 20.77
CA TYR A 239 -10.21 -6.70 21.37
C TYR A 239 -9.60 -5.66 20.42
N ASN A 240 -9.81 -4.38 20.69
CA ASN A 240 -9.12 -3.30 19.99
C ASN A 240 -7.73 -3.07 20.60
N TYR A 241 -6.81 -3.99 20.30
CA TYR A 241 -5.45 -3.96 20.83
C TYR A 241 -4.72 -2.66 20.48
N ASN A 242 -4.28 -1.95 21.51
CA ASN A 242 -3.43 -0.78 21.35
C ASN A 242 -2.01 -1.22 21.00
N GLU A 243 -1.67 -1.19 19.72
CA GLU A 243 -0.35 -1.59 19.22
C GLU A 243 0.83 -0.81 19.82
N ARG A 244 0.60 0.31 20.51
CA ARG A 244 1.67 1.02 21.21
C ARG A 244 2.20 0.20 22.38
N GLU A 245 1.36 -0.63 22.98
CA GLU A 245 1.74 -1.50 24.09
C GLU A 245 2.59 -2.70 23.63
N TYR A 246 2.60 -2.99 22.32
CA TYR A 246 3.22 -4.18 21.75
C TYR A 246 4.43 -3.89 20.85
N ASP A 247 4.46 -2.72 20.19
CA ASP A 247 5.59 -2.30 19.34
C ASP A 247 5.78 -0.78 19.41
N GLU A 248 6.84 -0.37 20.13
CA GLU A 248 7.32 1.00 20.30
C GLU A 248 8.53 1.34 19.41
N ASP A 249 9.02 0.40 18.61
CA ASP A 249 10.18 0.63 17.76
C ASP A 249 9.78 1.36 16.48
N TYR A 250 9.80 2.69 16.56
CA TYR A 250 9.43 3.58 15.44
C TYR A 250 10.63 4.13 14.68
N TYR A 251 11.83 3.94 15.22
CA TYR A 251 12.99 4.77 14.88
C TYR A 251 14.23 3.97 14.46
N SER A 252 14.30 2.66 14.74
CA SER A 252 15.45 1.82 14.37
C SER A 252 15.65 1.78 12.85
N GLN A 253 14.67 1.28 12.11
CA GLN A 253 14.77 1.09 10.67
C GLN A 253 14.86 2.40 9.87
N PRO A 254 14.17 3.52 10.22
CA PRO A 254 14.45 4.80 9.60
C PRO A 254 15.88 5.29 9.86
N GLY A 255 16.41 5.06 11.06
CA GLY A 255 17.81 5.34 11.38
C GLY A 255 18.76 4.51 10.52
N ASP A 256 18.49 3.22 10.35
CA ASP A 256 19.29 2.32 9.51
C ASP A 256 19.29 2.79 8.05
N LEU A 257 18.11 3.14 7.52
CA LEU A 257 17.99 3.71 6.18
C LEU A 257 18.79 5.00 6.02
N PHE A 258 18.71 5.91 7.00
CA PHE A 258 19.46 7.17 6.99
C PHE A 258 20.98 6.92 6.97
N ARG A 259 21.46 5.95 7.76
CA ARG A 259 22.87 5.56 7.82
C ARG A 259 23.38 4.91 6.53
N LEU A 260 22.49 4.29 5.75
CA LEU A 260 22.81 3.73 4.42
C LEU A 260 22.92 4.80 3.32
N MET A 261 22.40 6.01 3.55
CA MET A 261 22.45 7.08 2.55
C MET A 261 23.85 7.67 2.39
N SER A 262 24.22 7.96 1.14
CA SER A 262 25.39 8.80 0.85
C SER A 262 25.20 10.23 1.38
N PRO A 263 26.28 10.99 1.63
CA PRO A 263 26.19 12.38 2.09
C PRO A 263 25.35 13.28 1.15
N GLY A 264 25.38 13.01 -0.16
CA GLY A 264 24.54 13.71 -1.14
C GLY A 264 23.05 13.42 -0.97
N GLN A 265 22.70 12.16 -0.73
CA GLN A 265 21.31 11.75 -0.45
C GLN A 265 20.81 12.30 0.89
N GLN A 266 21.65 12.30 1.94
CA GLN A 266 21.30 12.91 3.23
C GLN A 266 21.03 14.42 3.07
N LYS A 267 21.88 15.13 2.32
CA LYS A 267 21.67 16.56 2.02
C LYS A 267 20.40 16.80 1.22
N ALA A 268 20.09 15.95 0.25
CA ALA A 268 18.84 16.03 -0.51
C ALA A 268 17.63 15.78 0.39
N LEU A 269 17.69 14.78 1.28
CA LEU A 269 16.67 14.48 2.27
C LEU A 269 16.36 15.71 3.13
N PHE A 270 17.39 16.32 3.74
CA PHE A 270 17.19 17.50 4.60
C PHE A 270 16.55 18.67 3.83
N LYS A 271 17.05 18.96 2.62
CA LYS A 271 16.52 20.03 1.76
C LYS A 271 15.08 19.79 1.34
N ASN A 272 14.76 18.57 0.91
CA ASN A 272 13.41 18.20 0.47
C ASN A 272 12.43 18.25 1.63
N THR A 273 12.84 17.78 2.82
CA THR A 273 12.04 17.89 4.05
C THR A 273 11.78 19.36 4.37
N ALA A 274 12.80 20.21 4.44
CA ALA A 274 12.63 21.63 4.76
C ALA A 274 11.73 22.36 3.75
N ALA A 275 11.92 22.10 2.45
CA ALA A 275 11.10 22.67 1.39
C ALA A 275 9.62 22.21 1.48
N ASN A 276 9.38 20.93 1.79
CA ASN A 276 8.00 20.41 1.96
C ASN A 276 7.34 20.92 3.24
N MET A 277 8.10 21.13 4.31
CA MET A 277 7.57 21.72 5.55
C MET A 277 7.15 23.17 5.35
N GLY A 278 7.79 23.90 4.43
CA GLY A 278 7.36 25.23 4.00
C GLY A 278 7.06 26.16 5.18
N ASP A 279 5.86 26.71 5.19
CA ASP A 279 5.33 27.63 6.20
C ASP A 279 4.65 26.95 7.41
N SER A 280 4.78 25.63 7.58
CA SER A 280 4.24 24.93 8.77
C SER A 280 4.68 25.58 10.07
N GLU A 281 3.78 25.56 11.05
CA GLU A 281 4.00 26.14 12.38
C GLU A 281 5.28 25.62 13.05
N LEU A 282 5.92 26.48 13.85
CA LEU A 282 7.22 26.18 14.45
C LEU A 282 7.18 24.89 15.31
N PHE A 283 6.12 24.69 16.10
CA PHE A 283 6.01 23.51 16.95
C PHE A 283 5.94 22.21 16.15
N ILE A 284 5.37 22.24 14.94
CA ILE A 284 5.32 21.08 14.03
C ILE A 284 6.72 20.77 13.50
N LYS A 285 7.46 21.80 13.07
CA LYS A 285 8.86 21.70 12.65
C LYS A 285 9.74 21.11 13.76
N GLN A 286 9.59 21.63 14.98
CA GLN A 286 10.29 21.12 16.16
C GLN A 286 9.94 19.65 16.45
N ARG A 287 8.65 19.28 16.38
CA ARG A 287 8.19 17.90 16.58
C ARG A 287 8.80 16.94 15.54
N HIS A 288 8.89 17.36 14.29
CA HIS A 288 9.56 16.57 13.25
C HIS A 288 11.05 16.39 13.57
N VAL A 289 11.77 17.46 13.89
CA VAL A 289 13.18 17.40 14.27
C VAL A 289 13.44 16.46 15.44
N ARG A 290 12.58 16.46 16.48
CA ARG A 290 12.67 15.50 17.59
C ARG A 290 12.53 14.06 17.12
N ASN A 291 11.56 13.78 16.25
CA ASN A 291 11.38 12.44 15.68
C ASN A 291 12.58 12.02 14.84
N CYS A 292 13.14 12.92 14.02
CA CYS A 292 14.38 12.67 13.27
C CYS A 292 15.56 12.36 14.20
N HIS A 293 15.71 13.12 15.27
CA HIS A 293 16.80 12.95 16.23
C HIS A 293 16.74 11.61 16.97
N LYS A 294 15.53 11.09 17.24
CA LYS A 294 15.34 9.76 17.82
C LYS A 294 15.74 8.63 16.87
N ALA A 295 15.62 8.83 15.55
CA ALA A 295 16.10 7.87 14.56
C ALA A 295 17.62 7.93 14.39
N ASP A 296 18.17 9.14 14.30
CA ASP A 296 19.62 9.36 14.29
C ASP A 296 19.93 10.83 14.69
N PRO A 297 20.88 11.08 15.62
CA PRO A 297 21.24 12.44 16.02
C PRO A 297 21.68 13.35 14.87
N ALA A 298 22.37 12.79 13.86
CA ALA A 298 22.82 13.53 12.69
C ALA A 298 21.64 13.87 11.76
N TYR A 299 20.63 13.00 11.70
CA TYR A 299 19.40 13.29 10.94
C TYR A 299 18.64 14.46 11.58
N GLY A 300 18.41 14.41 12.90
CA GLY A 300 17.77 15.53 13.62
C GLY A 300 18.49 16.86 13.43
N ARG A 301 19.83 16.85 13.52
CA ARG A 301 20.66 18.03 13.31
C ARG A 301 20.55 18.57 11.88
N GLY A 302 20.70 17.71 10.87
CA GLY A 302 20.64 18.11 9.46
C GLY A 302 19.29 18.71 9.06
N VAL A 303 18.19 18.18 9.59
CA VAL A 303 16.85 18.75 9.36
C VAL A 303 16.67 20.08 10.09
N ALA A 304 17.14 20.21 11.33
CA ALA A 304 17.07 21.47 12.08
C ALA A 304 17.84 22.59 11.37
N GLU A 305 19.05 22.30 10.87
CA GLU A 305 19.87 23.22 10.08
C GLU A 305 19.17 23.62 8.77
N ALA A 306 18.59 22.65 8.04
CA ALA A 306 17.89 22.93 6.80
C ALA A 306 16.60 23.76 6.99
N LEU A 307 15.93 23.61 8.14
CA LEU A 307 14.76 24.40 8.53
C LEU A 307 15.13 25.78 9.11
N GLY A 308 16.41 26.02 9.45
CA GLY A 308 16.85 27.25 10.09
C GLY A 308 16.35 27.42 11.52
N ILE A 309 16.18 26.31 12.27
CA ILE A 309 15.68 26.34 13.66
C ILE A 309 16.72 25.79 14.65
N SER A 310 16.62 26.21 15.91
CA SER A 310 17.48 25.70 17.00
C SER A 310 17.17 24.23 17.28
N LEU A 311 18.19 23.37 17.19
CA LEU A 311 18.08 21.96 17.59
C LEU A 311 17.77 21.83 19.08
N GLU A 312 18.39 22.65 19.92
CA GLU A 312 18.17 22.62 21.37
C GLU A 312 16.72 22.94 21.71
N ASP A 313 16.16 24.02 21.14
CA ASP A 313 14.77 24.43 21.35
C ASP A 313 13.81 23.34 20.83
N ALA A 314 14.14 22.73 19.69
CA ALA A 314 13.34 21.65 19.14
C ALA A 314 13.28 20.45 20.08
N LEU A 315 14.41 20.06 20.68
CA LEU A 315 14.52 18.95 21.63
C LEU A 315 13.84 19.22 22.97
N GLN A 316 13.85 20.46 23.45
CA GLN A 316 13.20 20.87 24.70
C GLN A 316 11.69 21.10 24.57
N SER A 317 11.19 21.38 23.36
CA SER A 317 9.78 21.68 23.12
C SER A 317 8.87 20.49 23.43
N ALA A 318 7.85 20.73 24.29
CA ALA A 318 6.87 19.73 24.72
C ALA A 318 5.57 19.72 23.89
N LYS A 319 5.45 20.62 22.89
CA LYS A 319 4.32 20.68 21.94
C LYS A 319 4.64 19.90 20.66
#